data_AF-A0A1Q7UVD7-F1
#
_entry.id   AF-A0A1Q7UVD7-F1
#
_cell.length_a   1.000
_cell.length_b   1.000
_cell.length_c   1.000
_cell.angle_alpha   90.00
_cell.angle_beta   90.00
_cell.angle_gamma   90.00
#
_symmetry.space_group_name_H-M   'P 1'
#
loop_
_entity.id
_entity.type
_entity.pdbx_description
1 polymer ?
#
loop_
_entity_poly.entity_id
_entity_poly.type
_entity_poly.pdbx_seq_one_letter_code
_entity_poly.pdbx_strand_id
1 'polypeptide(L)'
;MSCPNSRKLIVACLFALIACLPALADSHVRIVRLSYIEGGVQISHGDGGAYEKAIVNLPITEGSKLKTSDDGRAEVEFEDGSTLRIVPDSVIEFPQLSLKDSGAKVSDMEVKSGTVYVNFAGTKDDQFSVRFGKEKIEFAHASHLRINLGDEDSTVAVFKGLVQVDSPSGTIDVKKKQTVSFDLDNSEFKLAKNVHEMPYDSWDDQQNEYQHRHVAKSYNSYSPYAYGTTDLAYYGNFFNAPGYGMMWQPYLAGIGWDPFMDGAWAFNPGFGFGWVSAYPWGWTPYHYGTWVFLPGRGWAWQPWYETTQPVWECLAGSLETWRSSRKKHRSVEPSPSEHLCDQ
;
A
#
# COMPACT_ATOMS: atom_id res chain seq x y z
N MET A 1 -75.86 -14.54 -15.30
CA MET A 1 -74.48 -14.95 -14.91
C MET A 1 -73.69 -15.18 -16.19
N SER A 2 -72.81 -14.25 -16.53
CA SER A 2 -71.85 -14.42 -17.64
C SER A 2 -70.58 -13.66 -17.25
N CYS A 3 -69.46 -14.35 -17.25
CA CYS A 3 -68.16 -13.88 -16.76
C CYS A 3 -67.35 -13.35 -17.96
N PRO A 4 -66.75 -12.14 -17.93
CA PRO A 4 -65.88 -11.70 -19.02
C PRO A 4 -64.41 -12.10 -18.80
N ASN A 5 -63.95 -12.95 -19.72
CA ASN A 5 -62.62 -13.07 -20.34
C ASN A 5 -61.35 -12.59 -19.61
N SER A 6 -60.54 -13.57 -19.20
CA SER A 6 -59.22 -13.52 -18.56
C SER A 6 -58.03 -13.23 -19.49
N ARG A 7 -58.20 -12.56 -20.64
CA ARG A 7 -57.15 -12.54 -21.69
C ARG A 7 -56.35 -11.24 -21.88
N LYS A 8 -56.41 -10.27 -20.95
CA LYS A 8 -55.70 -8.98 -21.10
C LYS A 8 -54.85 -8.54 -19.90
N LEU A 9 -54.39 -9.45 -19.05
CA LEU A 9 -53.53 -9.10 -17.91
C LEU A 9 -52.18 -9.82 -17.85
N ILE A 10 -51.83 -10.63 -18.85
CA ILE A 10 -50.60 -11.43 -18.82
C ILE A 10 -49.41 -10.77 -19.54
N VAL A 11 -49.63 -9.74 -20.36
CA VAL A 11 -48.55 -9.14 -21.17
C VAL A 11 -47.85 -7.95 -20.51
N ALA A 12 -48.42 -7.36 -19.44
CA ALA A 12 -47.82 -6.20 -18.78
C ALA A 12 -46.87 -6.54 -17.60
N CYS A 13 -46.88 -7.78 -17.09
CA CYS A 13 -46.00 -8.17 -15.97
C CYS A 13 -44.72 -8.91 -16.39
N LEU A 14 -44.55 -9.21 -17.69
CA LEU A 14 -43.37 -9.94 -18.19
C LEU A 14 -42.27 -9.03 -18.74
N PHE A 15 -42.48 -7.71 -18.77
CA PHE A 15 -41.47 -6.73 -19.21
C PHE A 15 -40.84 -5.91 -18.07
N ALA A 16 -41.21 -6.16 -16.81
CA ALA A 16 -40.65 -5.46 -15.64
C ALA A 16 -39.63 -6.30 -14.85
N LEU A 17 -39.22 -7.47 -15.36
CA LEU A 17 -38.38 -8.44 -14.64
C LEU A 17 -37.00 -8.67 -15.29
N ILE A 18 -36.59 -7.80 -16.21
CA ILE A 18 -35.26 -7.83 -16.85
C ILE A 18 -34.66 -6.42 -16.86
N ALA A 19 -34.27 -5.91 -15.68
CA ALA A 19 -33.26 -4.86 -15.52
C ALA A 19 -32.94 -4.65 -14.03
N CYS A 20 -32.72 -5.74 -13.30
CA CYS A 20 -31.90 -5.68 -12.10
C CYS A 20 -30.85 -6.77 -12.29
N LEU A 21 -29.95 -6.54 -13.26
CA LEU A 21 -28.62 -7.11 -13.11
C LEU A 21 -28.13 -6.51 -11.79
N PRO A 22 -27.80 -7.31 -10.75
CA PRO A 22 -26.92 -6.77 -9.75
C PRO A 22 -25.71 -6.27 -10.54
N ALA A 23 -25.44 -4.97 -10.48
CA ALA A 23 -24.11 -4.51 -10.81
C ALA A 23 -23.22 -5.30 -9.85
N LEU A 24 -22.58 -6.36 -10.36
CA LEU A 24 -21.34 -6.84 -9.79
C LEU A 24 -20.39 -5.67 -10.01
N ALA A 25 -20.48 -4.66 -9.13
CA ALA A 25 -19.42 -3.71 -8.95
C ALA A 25 -18.31 -4.58 -8.36
N ASP A 26 -17.40 -5.02 -9.23
CA ASP A 26 -16.18 -5.65 -8.81
C ASP A 26 -15.55 -4.78 -7.72
N SER A 27 -15.34 -5.34 -6.55
CA SER A 27 -14.59 -4.68 -5.49
C SER A 27 -13.10 -4.78 -5.84
N HIS A 28 -12.67 -4.02 -6.85
CA HIS A 28 -11.30 -3.97 -7.41
C HIS A 28 -10.33 -3.12 -6.60
N VAL A 29 -10.68 -2.76 -5.36
CA VAL A 29 -9.87 -1.82 -4.60
C VAL A 29 -8.69 -2.59 -4.01
N ARG A 30 -7.51 -2.42 -4.61
CA ARG A 30 -6.23 -2.90 -4.09
C ARG A 30 -5.45 -1.71 -3.53
N ILE A 31 -4.83 -1.90 -2.37
CA ILE A 31 -4.02 -0.89 -1.71
C ILE A 31 -2.61 -1.40 -1.48
N VAL A 32 -1.64 -0.49 -1.59
CA VAL A 32 -0.28 -0.69 -1.12
C VAL A 32 0.03 0.32 -0.02
N ARG A 33 1.08 0.08 0.76
CA ARG A 33 1.35 0.82 1.99
C ARG A 33 2.47 1.84 1.79
N LEU A 34 2.26 3.08 2.24
CA LEU A 34 3.35 4.02 2.49
C LEU A 34 4.07 3.66 3.81
N SER A 35 5.11 2.83 3.75
CA SER A 35 5.78 2.24 4.92
C SER A 35 6.76 3.18 5.61
N TYR A 36 7.30 4.15 4.89
CA TYR A 36 8.26 5.12 5.42
C TYR A 36 8.01 6.51 4.83
N ILE A 37 8.18 7.54 5.66
CA ILE A 37 8.22 8.95 5.26
C ILE A 37 9.28 9.67 6.09
N GLU A 38 10.06 10.52 5.43
CA GLU A 38 10.88 11.55 6.07
C GLU A 38 10.82 12.83 5.22
N GLY A 39 10.91 14.00 5.87
CA GLY A 39 10.85 15.29 5.18
C GLY A 39 9.49 15.59 4.53
N GLY A 40 9.51 16.40 3.47
CA GLY A 40 8.32 16.77 2.72
C GLY A 40 7.88 15.68 1.73
N VAL A 41 6.82 14.95 2.07
CA VAL A 41 6.15 13.99 1.16
C VAL A 41 4.68 14.37 1.00
N GLN A 42 4.23 14.41 -0.24
CA GLN A 42 2.86 14.72 -0.60
C GLN A 42 2.24 13.60 -1.44
N ILE A 43 0.93 13.41 -1.29
CA ILE A 43 0.13 12.48 -2.06
C ILE A 43 -1.03 13.21 -2.74
N SER A 44 -1.38 12.78 -3.94
CA SER A 44 -2.65 13.09 -4.58
C SER A 44 -3.41 11.78 -4.80
N HIS A 45 -4.70 11.77 -4.44
CA HIS A 45 -5.58 10.61 -4.63
C HIS A 45 -6.30 10.71 -5.98
N GLY A 46 -6.18 9.66 -6.80
CA GLY A 46 -6.84 9.56 -8.11
C GLY A 46 -6.39 10.61 -9.14
N ASP A 47 -7.01 10.56 -10.33
CA ASP A 47 -6.72 11.48 -11.42
C ASP A 47 -7.24 12.90 -11.13
N GLY A 48 -6.33 13.83 -10.86
CA GLY A 48 -6.63 15.26 -10.71
C GLY A 48 -6.87 15.75 -9.27
N GLY A 49 -6.57 14.94 -8.27
CA GLY A 49 -6.57 15.36 -6.86
C GLY A 49 -5.56 16.48 -6.57
N ALA A 50 -5.83 17.26 -5.52
CA ALA A 50 -4.83 18.18 -4.97
C ALA A 50 -3.77 17.39 -4.18
N TYR A 51 -2.53 17.86 -4.20
CA TYR A 51 -1.50 17.31 -3.33
C TYR A 51 -1.75 17.71 -1.87
N GLU A 52 -1.81 16.73 -1.00
CA GLU A 52 -1.86 16.89 0.45
C GLU A 52 -0.65 16.25 1.12
N LYS A 53 -0.38 16.63 2.38
CA LYS A 53 0.73 16.05 3.14
C LYS A 53 0.47 14.57 3.40
N ALA A 54 1.40 13.72 3.00
CA ALA A 54 1.32 12.30 3.28
C ALA A 54 1.74 11.98 4.73
N ILE A 55 1.14 10.93 5.29
CA ILE A 55 1.50 10.38 6.59
C ILE A 55 1.86 8.89 6.43
N VAL A 56 2.70 8.36 7.32
CA VAL A 56 3.07 6.95 7.31
C VAL A 56 1.84 6.06 7.46
N ASN A 57 1.87 4.87 6.87
CA ASN A 57 0.77 3.90 6.80
C ASN A 57 -0.45 4.38 5.98
N LEU A 58 -0.33 5.49 5.25
CA LEU A 58 -1.39 5.88 4.34
C LEU A 58 -1.53 4.82 3.23
N PRO A 59 -2.76 4.34 2.96
CA PRO A 59 -3.02 3.48 1.81
C PRO A 59 -2.84 4.24 0.50
N ILE A 60 -2.17 3.61 -0.45
CA ILE A 60 -1.99 4.10 -1.82
C ILE A 60 -2.86 3.23 -2.72
N THR A 61 -3.76 3.87 -3.46
CA THR A 61 -4.68 3.21 -4.41
C THR A 61 -4.28 3.52 -5.85
N GLU A 62 -4.89 2.79 -6.79
CA GLU A 62 -4.83 3.12 -8.22
C GLU A 62 -5.11 4.61 -8.49
N GLY A 63 -4.37 5.20 -9.43
CA GLY A 63 -4.42 6.60 -9.81
C GLY A 63 -3.69 7.56 -8.86
N SER A 64 -3.14 7.07 -7.74
CA SER A 64 -2.44 7.94 -6.79
C SER A 64 -1.12 8.48 -7.36
N LYS A 65 -0.69 9.63 -6.85
CA LYS A 65 0.61 10.25 -7.18
C LYS A 65 1.34 10.59 -5.89
N LEU A 66 2.62 10.27 -5.81
CA LEU A 66 3.50 10.68 -4.72
C LEU A 66 4.55 11.66 -5.23
N LYS A 67 4.81 12.69 -4.41
CA LYS A 67 5.82 13.70 -4.66
C LYS A 67 6.69 13.88 -3.41
N THR A 68 8.00 13.88 -3.59
CA THR A 68 8.98 14.24 -2.57
C THR A 68 9.52 15.66 -2.81
N SER A 69 9.76 16.38 -1.73
CA SER A 69 10.47 17.67 -1.74
C SER A 69 11.99 17.44 -1.74
N ASP A 70 12.78 18.50 -1.63
CA ASP A 70 14.25 18.48 -1.60
C ASP A 70 14.84 17.74 -0.37
N ASP A 71 14.07 17.64 0.71
CA ASP A 71 14.39 16.84 1.91
C ASP A 71 13.57 15.54 2.02
N GLY A 72 12.69 15.29 1.05
CA GLY A 72 11.65 14.26 1.12
C GLY A 72 12.12 12.86 0.73
N ARG A 73 11.78 11.86 1.54
CA ARG A 73 11.99 10.44 1.24
C ARG A 73 10.76 9.62 1.60
N ALA A 74 10.45 8.63 0.77
CA ALA A 74 9.34 7.72 0.99
C ALA A 74 9.70 6.27 0.62
N GLU A 75 9.08 5.31 1.30
CA GLU A 75 9.06 3.89 0.88
C GLU A 75 7.61 3.44 0.73
N VAL A 76 7.32 2.82 -0.41
CA VAL A 76 6.08 2.10 -0.67
C VAL A 76 6.36 0.61 -0.59
N GLU A 77 5.64 -0.07 0.28
CA GLU A 77 5.69 -1.52 0.49
C GLU A 77 4.51 -2.18 -0.24
N PHE A 78 4.78 -3.23 -0.99
CA PHE A 78 3.82 -4.06 -1.71
C PHE A 78 3.55 -5.38 -0.97
N GLU A 79 2.44 -6.05 -1.29
CA GLU A 79 1.92 -7.22 -0.58
C GLU A 79 2.90 -8.41 -0.59
N ASP A 80 3.75 -8.47 -1.59
CA ASP A 80 4.75 -9.51 -1.82
C ASP A 80 6.09 -9.21 -1.13
N GLY A 81 6.20 -8.08 -0.43
CA GLY A 81 7.43 -7.59 0.17
C GLY A 81 8.34 -6.84 -0.80
N SER A 82 7.89 -6.62 -2.04
CA SER A 82 8.57 -5.68 -2.95
C SER A 82 8.47 -4.26 -2.39
N THR A 83 9.48 -3.44 -2.69
CA THR A 83 9.52 -2.04 -2.24
C THR A 83 9.88 -1.10 -3.38
N LEU A 84 9.25 0.06 -3.38
CA LEU A 84 9.58 1.21 -4.21
C LEU A 84 9.97 2.36 -3.30
N ARG A 85 11.21 2.81 -3.39
CA ARG A 85 11.70 3.95 -2.61
C ARG A 85 11.84 5.18 -3.49
N ILE A 86 11.35 6.30 -2.99
CA ILE A 86 11.37 7.59 -3.67
C ILE A 86 12.26 8.51 -2.85
N VAL A 87 13.27 9.10 -3.49
CA VAL A 87 14.22 10.02 -2.85
C VAL A 87 13.87 11.47 -3.22
N PRO A 88 14.61 12.50 -2.77
CA PRO A 88 14.23 13.88 -3.03
C PRO A 88 13.98 14.24 -4.49
N ASP A 89 13.18 15.30 -4.68
CA ASP A 89 12.86 15.90 -5.97
C ASP A 89 12.28 14.91 -6.99
N SER A 90 11.44 13.99 -6.53
CA SER A 90 10.93 12.89 -7.35
C SER A 90 9.40 12.84 -7.36
N VAL A 91 8.86 12.38 -8.49
CA VAL A 91 7.41 12.18 -8.68
C VAL A 91 7.17 10.81 -9.28
N ILE A 92 6.32 10.03 -8.62
CA ILE A 92 5.86 8.72 -9.09
C ILE A 92 4.32 8.69 -9.14
N GLU A 93 3.77 8.07 -10.18
CA GLU A 93 2.36 7.76 -10.29
C GLU A 93 2.14 6.25 -10.16
N PHE A 94 0.94 5.86 -9.73
CA PHE A 94 0.48 4.48 -9.63
C PHE A 94 -0.71 4.26 -10.57
N PRO A 95 -0.53 4.24 -11.91
CA PRO A 95 -1.64 4.19 -12.86
C PRO A 95 -2.51 2.95 -12.74
N GLN A 96 -1.95 1.83 -12.27
CA GLN A 96 -2.71 0.61 -12.05
C GLN A 96 -2.27 -0.11 -10.77
N LEU A 97 -3.22 -0.28 -9.86
CA LEU A 97 -3.08 -1.11 -8.67
C LEU A 97 -4.38 -1.91 -8.53
N SER A 98 -4.43 -3.08 -9.15
CA SER A 98 -5.65 -3.88 -9.21
C SER A 98 -5.40 -5.38 -9.08
N LEU A 99 -6.48 -6.14 -9.00
CA LEU A 99 -6.51 -7.60 -9.01
C LEU A 99 -7.16 -8.06 -10.31
N LYS A 100 -6.54 -9.02 -10.99
CA LYS A 100 -7.16 -9.77 -12.09
C LYS A 100 -8.20 -10.73 -11.53
N ASP A 101 -9.13 -11.19 -12.36
CA ASP A 101 -10.12 -12.23 -12.01
C ASP A 101 -9.49 -13.51 -11.45
N SER A 102 -8.24 -13.80 -11.83
CA SER A 102 -7.46 -14.93 -11.30
C SER A 102 -6.95 -14.73 -9.87
N GLY A 103 -7.10 -13.55 -9.29
CA GLY A 103 -6.47 -13.11 -8.05
C GLY A 103 -5.03 -12.61 -8.21
N ALA A 104 -4.47 -12.65 -9.41
CA ALA A 104 -3.13 -12.11 -9.68
C ALA A 104 -3.15 -10.57 -9.58
N LYS A 105 -2.15 -10.01 -8.90
CA LYS A 105 -2.00 -8.57 -8.71
C LYS A 105 -1.41 -7.92 -9.96
N VAL A 106 -1.82 -6.69 -10.25
CA VAL A 106 -1.20 -5.85 -11.27
C VAL A 106 -0.72 -4.56 -10.62
N SER A 107 0.59 -4.33 -10.69
CA SER A 107 1.24 -3.12 -10.21
C SER A 107 1.96 -2.45 -11.36
N ASP A 108 1.38 -1.39 -11.89
CA ASP A 108 2.04 -0.50 -12.83
C ASP A 108 2.36 0.82 -12.12
N MET A 109 3.63 1.21 -12.17
CA MET A 109 4.11 2.48 -11.66
C MET A 109 4.77 3.27 -12.77
N GLU A 110 4.77 4.59 -12.65
CA GLU A 110 5.37 5.49 -13.63
C GLU A 110 6.19 6.58 -12.95
N VAL A 111 7.49 6.60 -13.23
CA VAL A 111 8.39 7.67 -12.80
C VAL A 111 8.17 8.86 -13.72
N LYS A 112 7.72 9.97 -13.15
CA LYS A 112 7.50 11.23 -13.89
C LYS A 112 8.72 12.14 -13.86
N SER A 113 9.49 12.09 -12.77
CA SER A 113 10.77 12.78 -12.62
C SER A 113 11.53 12.25 -11.40
N GLY A 114 12.84 12.47 -11.39
CA GLY A 114 13.70 12.20 -10.23
C GLY A 114 14.17 10.76 -10.16
N THR A 115 14.40 10.25 -8.95
CA THR A 115 15.04 8.96 -8.72
C THR A 115 14.18 8.05 -7.85
N VAL A 116 14.08 6.79 -8.27
CA VAL A 116 13.46 5.73 -7.47
C VAL A 116 14.34 4.50 -7.40
N TYR A 117 14.20 3.75 -6.32
CA TYR A 117 14.81 2.43 -6.15
C TYR A 117 13.71 1.39 -6.11
N VAL A 118 13.92 0.29 -6.81
CA VAL A 118 12.98 -0.83 -6.87
C VAL A 118 13.70 -2.07 -6.37
N ASN A 119 13.21 -2.63 -5.26
CA ASN A 119 13.59 -3.96 -4.82
C ASN A 119 12.38 -4.88 -5.00
N PHE A 120 12.36 -5.59 -6.13
CA PHE A 120 11.31 -6.54 -6.46
C PHE A 120 11.65 -7.91 -5.87
N ALA A 121 10.78 -8.41 -5.00
CA ALA A 121 10.99 -9.67 -4.28
C ALA A 121 10.81 -10.91 -5.17
N GLY A 122 10.05 -10.76 -6.27
CA GLY A 122 9.73 -11.84 -7.19
C GLY A 122 8.42 -12.53 -6.81
N THR A 123 7.51 -12.62 -7.78
CA THR A 123 6.20 -13.24 -7.62
C THR A 123 5.96 -14.24 -8.74
N LYS A 124 5.12 -15.24 -8.45
CA LYS A 124 4.61 -16.16 -9.46
C LYS A 124 3.23 -15.63 -9.83
N ASP A 125 3.02 -15.30 -11.10
CA ASP A 125 1.74 -14.87 -11.69
C ASP A 125 1.34 -13.39 -11.51
N ASP A 126 1.87 -12.66 -10.51
CA ASP A 126 1.63 -11.22 -10.38
C ASP A 126 2.40 -10.42 -11.44
N GLN A 127 1.83 -9.28 -11.85
CA GLN A 127 2.43 -8.34 -12.77
C GLN A 127 3.03 -7.15 -12.00
N PHE A 128 4.28 -6.81 -12.32
CA PHE A 128 4.98 -5.68 -11.71
C PHE A 128 5.79 -4.97 -12.79
N SER A 129 5.46 -3.71 -13.05
CA SER A 129 6.09 -2.94 -14.11
C SER A 129 6.37 -1.49 -13.70
N VAL A 130 7.46 -0.93 -14.24
CA VAL A 130 7.81 0.48 -14.05
C VAL A 130 8.05 1.12 -15.41
N ARG A 131 7.33 2.19 -15.69
CA ARG A 131 7.55 3.09 -16.84
C ARG A 131 8.36 4.31 -16.41
N PHE A 132 9.17 4.82 -17.31
CA PHE A 132 9.95 6.05 -17.13
C PHE A 132 10.36 6.57 -18.51
N GLY A 133 10.22 7.86 -18.79
CA GLY A 133 10.53 8.40 -20.12
C GLY A 133 9.77 7.67 -21.24
N LYS A 134 10.51 7.06 -22.18
CA LYS A 134 9.95 6.23 -23.26
C LYS A 134 10.18 4.73 -23.01
N GLU A 135 10.71 4.39 -21.83
CA GLU A 135 11.16 3.06 -21.47
C GLU A 135 10.19 2.37 -20.50
N LYS A 136 10.27 1.04 -20.48
CA LYS A 136 9.52 0.20 -19.55
C LYS A 136 10.36 -0.98 -19.08
N ILE A 137 10.22 -1.33 -17.81
CA ILE A 137 10.71 -2.60 -17.26
C ILE A 137 9.50 -3.42 -16.81
N GLU A 138 9.37 -4.64 -17.32
CA GLU A 138 8.48 -5.67 -16.80
C GLU A 138 9.32 -6.66 -15.98
N PHE A 139 8.99 -6.83 -14.70
CA PHE A 139 9.82 -7.59 -13.78
C PHE A 139 9.47 -9.08 -13.82
N ALA A 140 10.34 -9.90 -14.41
CA ALA A 140 10.15 -11.35 -14.46
C ALA A 140 10.77 -12.10 -13.25
N HIS A 141 11.81 -11.52 -12.65
CA HIS A 141 12.60 -12.15 -11.59
C HIS A 141 12.99 -11.12 -10.53
N ALA A 142 13.24 -11.62 -9.31
CA ALA A 142 13.71 -10.80 -8.20
C ALA A 142 14.94 -9.97 -8.61
N SER A 143 14.86 -8.66 -8.39
CA SER A 143 15.87 -7.71 -8.84
C SER A 143 15.89 -6.48 -7.95
N HIS A 144 17.05 -5.83 -7.90
CA HIS A 144 17.25 -4.59 -7.16
C HIS A 144 17.99 -3.59 -8.04
N LEU A 145 17.38 -2.43 -8.28
CA LEU A 145 17.86 -1.43 -9.23
C LEU A 145 17.46 -0.02 -8.82
N ARG A 146 18.17 0.96 -9.38
CA ARG A 146 17.84 2.38 -9.34
C ARG A 146 17.42 2.85 -10.73
N ILE A 147 16.33 3.59 -10.81
CA ILE A 147 15.88 4.32 -12.00
C ILE A 147 16.02 5.80 -11.70
N ASN A 148 16.64 6.55 -12.59
CA ASN A 148 16.65 8.01 -12.54
C ASN A 148 16.11 8.55 -13.87
N LEU A 149 15.19 9.51 -13.80
CA LEU A 149 14.64 10.23 -14.93
C LEU A 149 14.95 11.72 -14.72
N GLY A 150 15.96 12.20 -15.43
CA GLY A 150 16.33 13.61 -15.51
C GLY A 150 15.63 14.33 -16.65
N ASP A 151 16.07 15.55 -16.93
CA ASP A 151 15.51 16.40 -18.00
C ASP A 151 16.01 15.99 -19.40
N GLU A 152 17.25 15.49 -19.50
CA GLU A 152 17.91 15.15 -20.77
C GLU A 152 18.06 13.63 -20.96
N ASP A 153 18.19 12.88 -19.86
CA ASP A 153 18.44 11.44 -19.90
C ASP A 153 17.61 10.64 -18.87
N SER A 154 17.50 9.34 -19.13
CA SER A 154 17.02 8.36 -18.16
C SER A 154 18.06 7.27 -17.95
N THR A 155 18.21 6.77 -16.72
CA THR A 155 19.19 5.74 -16.39
C THR A 155 18.61 4.62 -15.55
N VAL A 156 19.10 3.40 -15.79
CA VAL A 156 18.77 2.19 -15.01
C VAL A 156 20.08 1.55 -14.54
N ALA A 157 20.33 1.56 -13.24
CA ALA A 157 21.48 0.93 -12.62
C ALA A 157 21.06 -0.32 -11.83
N VAL A 158 21.62 -1.48 -12.15
CA VAL A 158 21.20 -2.76 -11.55
C VAL A 158 22.18 -3.21 -10.48
N PHE A 159 21.74 -3.25 -9.22
CA PHE A 159 22.52 -3.73 -8.07
C PHE A 159 22.46 -5.25 -7.92
N LYS A 160 21.30 -5.86 -8.22
CA LYS A 160 21.06 -7.30 -8.15
C LYS A 160 20.13 -7.76 -9.27
N GLY A 161 20.42 -8.94 -9.80
CA GLY A 161 19.59 -9.60 -10.81
C GLY A 161 19.93 -9.20 -12.24
N LEU A 162 18.97 -9.42 -13.12
CA LEU A 162 18.96 -9.06 -14.53
C LEU A 162 17.57 -8.50 -14.82
N VAL A 163 17.52 -7.36 -15.50
CA VAL A 163 16.26 -6.79 -16.01
C VAL A 163 16.37 -6.57 -17.50
N GLN A 164 15.23 -6.64 -18.17
CA GLN A 164 15.09 -6.27 -19.56
C GLN A 164 14.41 -4.90 -19.61
N VAL A 165 15.04 -3.94 -20.27
CA VAL A 165 14.50 -2.60 -20.48
C VAL A 165 13.99 -2.52 -21.90
N ASP A 166 12.68 -2.40 -22.06
CA ASP A 166 12.05 -2.13 -23.35
C ASP A 166 12.17 -0.64 -23.66
N SER A 167 12.71 -0.32 -24.84
CA SER A 167 12.90 1.04 -25.33
C SER A 167 12.47 1.15 -26.80
N PRO A 168 12.30 2.35 -27.36
CA PRO A 168 12.04 2.53 -28.79
C PRO A 168 13.11 1.91 -29.70
N SER A 169 14.35 1.81 -29.21
CA SER A 169 15.50 1.25 -29.93
C SER A 169 15.63 -0.28 -29.81
N GLY A 170 14.72 -0.93 -29.07
CA GLY A 170 14.68 -2.36 -28.82
C GLY A 170 14.75 -2.70 -27.32
N THR A 171 14.87 -3.98 -27.01
CA THR A 171 14.98 -4.50 -25.64
C THR A 171 16.46 -4.68 -25.27
N ILE A 172 16.86 -4.16 -24.11
CA ILE A 172 18.24 -4.20 -23.60
C ILE A 172 18.29 -5.03 -22.31
N ASP A 173 19.14 -6.05 -22.29
CA ASP A 173 19.47 -6.79 -21.05
C ASP A 173 20.47 -5.99 -20.21
N VAL A 174 20.06 -5.63 -18.99
CA VAL A 174 20.89 -4.93 -18.01
C VAL A 174 21.13 -5.84 -16.81
N LYS A 175 22.39 -6.25 -16.63
CA LYS A 175 22.79 -7.18 -15.56
C LYS A 175 23.30 -6.42 -14.35
N LYS A 176 23.40 -7.12 -13.22
CA LYS A 176 24.11 -6.65 -12.03
C LYS A 176 25.44 -5.95 -12.38
N LYS A 177 25.68 -4.80 -11.73
CA LYS A 177 26.84 -3.91 -11.93
C LYS A 177 26.90 -3.28 -13.32
N GLN A 178 25.77 -3.17 -14.01
CA GLN A 178 25.65 -2.42 -15.23
C GLN A 178 24.68 -1.26 -15.06
N THR A 179 24.92 -0.22 -15.83
CA THR A 179 24.01 0.92 -16.00
C THR A 179 23.74 1.09 -17.47
N VAL A 180 22.47 1.24 -17.84
CA VAL A 180 22.08 1.76 -19.15
C VAL A 180 21.61 3.20 -18.98
N SER A 181 22.04 4.08 -19.89
CA SER A 181 21.57 5.46 -20.02
C SER A 181 20.88 5.63 -21.36
N PHE A 182 19.75 6.33 -21.40
CA PHE A 182 18.98 6.65 -22.59
C PHE A 182 18.90 8.17 -22.75
N ASP A 183 19.16 8.66 -23.95
CA ASP A 183 18.95 10.05 -24.33
C ASP A 183 17.47 10.24 -24.69
N LEU A 184 16.80 11.19 -24.03
CA LEU A 184 15.36 11.37 -24.19
C LEU A 184 14.98 12.00 -25.53
N ASP A 185 15.90 12.71 -26.18
CA ASP A 185 15.66 13.41 -27.45
C ASP A 185 15.80 12.47 -28.65
N ASN A 186 16.92 11.75 -28.74
CA ASN A 186 17.28 10.96 -29.91
C ASN A 186 17.09 9.45 -29.72
N SER A 187 16.72 8.98 -28.52
CA SER A 187 16.47 7.57 -28.20
C SER A 187 17.71 6.67 -28.37
N GLU A 188 18.91 7.25 -28.39
CA GLU A 188 20.17 6.49 -28.27
C GLU A 188 20.33 5.96 -26.84
N PHE A 189 21.04 4.83 -26.71
CA PHE A 189 21.37 4.27 -25.40
C PHE A 189 22.85 3.96 -25.27
N LYS A 190 23.36 3.97 -24.03
CA LYS A 190 24.72 3.59 -23.66
C LYS A 190 24.68 2.60 -22.52
N LEU A 191 25.22 1.40 -22.75
CA LEU A 191 25.35 0.36 -21.72
C LEU A 191 26.78 0.34 -21.17
N ALA A 192 26.93 0.60 -19.87
CA ALA A 192 28.20 0.63 -19.16
C ALA A 192 28.31 -0.54 -18.17
N LYS A 193 29.52 -1.04 -17.93
CA LYS A 193 29.82 -2.15 -16.99
C LYS A 193 30.26 -1.64 -15.61
N ASN A 194 29.57 -0.63 -15.12
CA ASN A 194 29.75 -0.06 -13.81
C ASN A 194 28.42 0.53 -13.34
N VAL A 195 28.31 0.75 -12.04
CA VAL A 195 27.25 1.55 -11.42
C VAL A 195 27.93 2.70 -10.71
N HIS A 196 27.57 3.93 -11.06
CA HIS A 196 28.04 5.09 -10.32
C HIS A 196 27.22 5.22 -9.03
N GLU A 197 27.93 5.40 -7.92
CA GLU A 197 27.31 5.59 -6.61
C GLU A 197 26.56 6.92 -6.58
N MET A 198 25.34 6.92 -6.06
CA MET A 198 24.53 8.11 -5.82
C MET A 198 24.29 8.31 -4.32
N PRO A 199 24.02 9.55 -3.85
CA PRO A 199 23.93 9.85 -2.43
C PRO A 199 22.96 8.96 -1.63
N TYR A 200 21.87 8.51 -2.24
CA TYR A 200 20.82 7.73 -1.59
C TYR A 200 20.99 6.21 -1.73
N ASP A 201 22.05 5.73 -2.37
CA ASP A 201 22.33 4.28 -2.48
C ASP A 201 22.53 3.66 -1.10
N SER A 202 23.29 4.35 -0.24
CA SER A 202 23.52 3.91 1.14
C SER A 202 22.25 3.87 1.99
N TRP A 203 21.29 4.76 1.73
CA TRP A 203 20.01 4.78 2.44
C TRP A 203 19.12 3.63 1.98
N ASP A 204 19.05 3.39 0.67
CA ASP A 204 18.37 2.23 0.11
C ASP A 204 18.93 0.91 0.67
N ASP A 205 20.26 0.77 0.70
CA ASP A 205 20.92 -0.40 1.27
C ASP A 205 20.59 -0.57 2.76
N GLN A 206 20.56 0.51 3.54
CA GLN A 206 20.15 0.47 4.95
C GLN A 206 18.70 0.02 5.13
N GLN A 207 17.77 0.48 4.28
CA GLN A 207 16.38 0.05 4.31
C GLN A 207 16.24 -1.44 3.94
N ASN A 208 16.98 -1.90 2.92
CA ASN A 208 17.02 -3.32 2.57
C ASN A 208 17.58 -4.17 3.71
N GLU A 209 18.63 -3.72 4.41
CA GLU A 209 19.15 -4.40 5.59
C GLU A 209 18.15 -4.40 6.76
N TYR A 210 17.43 -3.30 6.99
CA TYR A 210 16.38 -3.23 8.02
C TYR A 210 15.31 -4.30 7.77
N GLN A 211 14.81 -4.38 6.54
CA GLN A 211 13.86 -5.41 6.12
C GLN A 211 14.46 -6.81 6.31
N HIS A 212 15.65 -7.09 5.77
CA HIS A 212 16.28 -8.41 5.89
C HIS A 212 16.55 -8.85 7.33
N ARG A 213 16.95 -7.94 8.22
CA ARG A 213 17.22 -8.26 9.63
C ARG A 213 15.96 -8.57 10.43
N HIS A 214 14.86 -7.89 10.11
CA HIS A 214 13.62 -7.97 10.89
C HIS A 214 12.49 -8.74 10.19
N VAL A 215 12.74 -9.29 8.99
CA VAL A 215 11.98 -10.43 8.42
C VAL A 215 12.24 -11.65 9.31
N ALA A 216 11.62 -11.66 10.48
CA ALA A 216 11.67 -12.75 11.41
C ALA A 216 10.61 -13.78 10.97
N LYS A 217 11.06 -14.94 10.48
CA LYS A 217 10.19 -16.09 10.17
C LYS A 217 9.24 -16.45 11.32
N SER A 218 9.60 -16.13 12.56
CA SER A 218 8.76 -16.31 13.74
C SER A 218 7.52 -15.41 13.74
N TYR A 219 7.61 -14.16 13.26
CA TYR A 219 6.47 -13.23 13.20
C TYR A 219 5.47 -13.61 12.10
N ASN A 220 5.96 -14.14 10.98
CA ASN A 220 5.11 -14.75 9.94
C ASN A 220 4.36 -16.00 10.43
N SER A 221 4.79 -16.61 11.54
CA SER A 221 4.07 -17.72 12.17
C SER A 221 2.92 -17.23 13.06
N TYR A 222 2.91 -15.95 13.43
CA TYR A 222 1.91 -15.34 14.33
C TYR A 222 1.00 -14.32 13.64
N SER A 223 1.40 -13.80 12.48
CA SER A 223 0.61 -12.95 11.61
C SER A 223 0.51 -13.60 10.22
N PRO A 224 -0.68 -13.92 9.71
CA PRO A 224 -0.84 -14.45 8.36
C PRO A 224 -0.67 -13.40 7.26
N TYR A 225 -0.38 -12.15 7.62
CA TYR A 225 -0.29 -10.99 6.73
C TYR A 225 1.17 -10.63 6.44
N ALA A 226 1.47 -10.31 5.18
CA ALA A 226 2.84 -9.98 4.75
C ALA A 226 3.28 -8.57 5.20
N TYR A 227 2.38 -7.59 5.12
CA TYR A 227 2.68 -6.20 5.41
C TYR A 227 3.09 -5.94 6.86
N GLY A 228 4.15 -5.14 7.05
CA GLY A 228 4.51 -4.53 8.33
C GLY A 228 4.95 -5.49 9.43
N THR A 229 5.16 -6.76 9.11
CA THR A 229 5.66 -7.78 10.04
C THR A 229 7.05 -7.43 10.59
N THR A 230 7.90 -6.84 9.74
CA THR A 230 9.20 -6.26 10.09
C THR A 230 9.07 -5.22 11.21
N ASP A 231 8.08 -4.32 11.11
CA ASP A 231 7.87 -3.25 12.09
C ASP A 231 7.31 -3.80 13.41
N LEU A 232 6.41 -4.79 13.35
CA LEU A 232 5.91 -5.47 14.55
C LEU A 232 7.05 -6.13 15.33
N ALA A 233 8.02 -6.71 14.64
CA ALA A 233 9.19 -7.34 15.26
C ALA A 233 10.15 -6.33 15.89
N TYR A 234 10.26 -5.13 15.33
CA TYR A 234 11.12 -4.07 15.85
C TYR A 234 10.50 -3.33 17.04
N TYR A 235 9.21 -3.00 16.96
CA TYR A 235 8.56 -2.09 17.90
C TYR A 235 7.74 -2.76 19.00
N GLY A 236 7.62 -4.07 19.02
CA GLY A 236 6.82 -4.74 20.03
C GLY A 236 7.12 -6.21 20.18
N ASN A 237 6.25 -6.90 20.91
CA ASN A 237 6.39 -8.33 21.10
C ASN A 237 5.05 -9.07 21.11
N PHE A 238 5.05 -10.26 20.49
CA PHE A 238 3.97 -11.23 20.67
C PHE A 238 4.08 -11.92 22.05
N PHE A 239 2.94 -12.13 22.70
CA PHE A 239 2.82 -12.83 23.97
C PHE A 239 1.48 -13.57 24.04
N ASN A 240 1.46 -14.68 24.77
CA ASN A 240 0.23 -15.43 25.00
C ASN A 240 -0.53 -14.84 26.20
N ALA A 241 -1.72 -14.30 25.97
CA ALA A 241 -2.61 -13.76 26.98
C ALA A 241 -3.65 -14.82 27.40
N PRO A 242 -3.75 -15.18 28.70
CA PRO A 242 -4.73 -16.16 29.17
C PRO A 242 -6.16 -15.79 28.77
N GLY A 243 -6.84 -16.68 28.07
CA GLY A 243 -8.21 -16.48 27.59
C GLY A 243 -8.35 -15.71 26.26
N TYR A 244 -7.26 -15.14 25.72
CA TYR A 244 -7.26 -14.41 24.45
C TYR A 244 -6.35 -15.05 23.39
N GLY A 245 -5.35 -15.83 23.80
CA GLY A 245 -4.40 -16.46 22.89
C GLY A 245 -3.21 -15.55 22.57
N MET A 246 -2.63 -15.71 21.39
CA MET A 246 -1.47 -14.93 20.96
C MET A 246 -1.88 -13.49 20.64
N MET A 247 -1.21 -12.52 21.26
CA MET A 247 -1.46 -11.10 21.09
C MET A 247 -0.14 -10.35 20.92
N TRP A 248 -0.16 -9.19 20.28
CA TRP A 248 0.98 -8.30 20.15
C TRP A 248 0.75 -7.02 20.95
N GLN A 249 1.81 -6.47 21.52
CA GLN A 249 1.77 -5.16 22.18
C GLN A 249 3.04 -4.37 21.81
N PRO A 250 2.92 -3.08 21.48
CA PRO A 250 4.09 -2.25 21.26
C PRO A 250 4.89 -2.12 22.55
N TYR A 251 6.20 -1.96 22.43
CA TYR A 251 7.03 -1.58 23.56
C TYR A 251 6.59 -0.20 24.09
N LEU A 252 6.75 0.01 25.39
CA LEU A 252 6.36 1.25 26.09
C LEU A 252 4.85 1.56 26.08
N ALA A 253 4.00 0.64 25.58
CA ALA A 253 2.55 0.72 25.69
C ALA A 253 2.08 0.34 27.10
N GLY A 254 2.00 1.33 27.99
CA GLY A 254 1.45 1.16 29.34
C GLY A 254 -0.08 1.27 29.39
N ILE A 255 -0.65 1.19 30.60
CA ILE A 255 -2.10 1.31 30.84
C ILE A 255 -2.71 2.62 30.34
N GLY A 256 -1.95 3.71 30.35
CA GLY A 256 -2.41 5.03 29.91
C GLY A 256 -2.23 5.29 28.41
N TRP A 257 -1.61 4.38 27.68
CA TRP A 257 -1.46 4.46 26.23
C TRP A 257 -2.73 3.95 25.55
N ASP A 258 -3.15 4.61 24.47
CA ASP A 258 -4.32 4.25 23.66
C ASP A 258 -3.85 4.11 22.20
N PRO A 259 -4.19 3.01 21.48
CA PRO A 259 -3.79 2.83 20.09
C PRO A 259 -4.17 4.04 19.21
N PHE A 260 -5.33 4.64 19.42
CA PHE A 260 -5.83 5.71 18.58
C PHE A 260 -5.43 7.13 19.04
N MET A 261 -4.38 7.26 19.87
CA MET A 261 -3.93 8.58 20.33
C MET A 261 -2.98 9.30 19.35
N ASP A 262 -2.43 8.59 18.36
CA ASP A 262 -1.49 9.14 17.38
C ASP A 262 -1.81 8.63 15.97
N GLY A 263 -2.36 9.52 15.15
CA GLY A 263 -2.90 9.21 13.82
C GLY A 263 -4.03 10.14 13.42
N ALA A 264 -4.69 9.79 12.31
CA ALA A 264 -5.81 10.55 11.77
C ALA A 264 -6.83 9.64 11.09
N TRP A 265 -8.07 10.11 10.99
CA TRP A 265 -9.05 9.52 10.08
C TRP A 265 -8.76 10.03 8.66
N ALA A 266 -8.54 9.12 7.73
CA ALA A 266 -8.33 9.42 6.31
C ALA A 266 -9.41 8.75 5.47
N PHE A 267 -9.87 9.45 4.44
CA PHE A 267 -10.80 8.90 3.46
C PHE A 267 -10.02 8.18 2.37
N ASN A 268 -10.32 6.90 2.16
CA ASN A 268 -9.77 6.14 1.04
C ASN A 268 -10.86 5.90 0.00
N PRO A 269 -10.66 6.34 -1.27
CA PRO A 269 -11.53 5.97 -2.37
C PRO A 269 -11.70 4.44 -2.44
N GLY A 270 -12.96 3.98 -2.42
CA GLY A 270 -13.28 2.55 -2.48
C GLY A 270 -13.44 1.83 -1.12
N PHE A 271 -12.93 2.39 -0.02
CA PHE A 271 -13.07 1.78 1.32
C PHE A 271 -13.68 2.70 2.39
N GLY A 272 -13.84 3.99 2.09
CA GLY A 272 -14.37 4.96 3.04
C GLY A 272 -13.32 5.41 4.06
N PHE A 273 -13.80 5.94 5.20
CA PHE A 273 -12.92 6.46 6.25
C PHE A 273 -12.28 5.33 7.06
N GLY A 274 -10.95 5.40 7.20
CA GLY A 274 -10.17 4.50 8.03
C GLY A 274 -9.24 5.25 8.98
N TRP A 275 -8.88 4.62 10.11
CA TRP A 275 -7.85 5.16 11.00
C TRP A 275 -6.46 4.85 10.43
N VAL A 276 -5.69 5.91 10.18
CA VAL A 276 -4.30 5.83 9.76
C VAL A 276 -3.42 6.18 10.96
N SER A 277 -2.78 5.16 11.52
CA SER A 277 -1.87 5.30 12.65
C SER A 277 -0.56 5.95 12.22
N ALA A 278 -0.11 6.98 12.96
CA ALA A 278 1.19 7.62 12.73
C ALA A 278 2.37 6.80 13.30
N TYR A 279 2.10 5.73 14.06
CA TYR A 279 3.14 4.81 14.50
C TYR A 279 3.70 3.97 13.34
N PRO A 280 5.02 3.79 13.21
CA PRO A 280 5.60 3.00 12.11
C PRO A 280 5.06 1.57 12.00
N TRP A 281 4.77 0.91 13.11
CA TRP A 281 4.18 -0.44 13.14
C TRP A 281 2.67 -0.48 12.88
N GLY A 282 2.04 0.68 12.66
CA GLY A 282 0.59 0.87 12.66
C GLY A 282 -0.17 0.37 11.44
N TRP A 283 0.47 -0.25 10.45
CA TRP A 283 -0.29 -0.83 9.34
C TRP A 283 -1.02 -2.10 9.77
N THR A 284 -0.26 -3.14 10.14
CA THR A 284 -0.81 -4.47 10.42
C THR A 284 -1.88 -4.45 11.50
N PRO A 285 -1.69 -3.76 12.66
CA PRO A 285 -2.65 -3.83 13.74
C PRO A 285 -4.01 -3.17 13.46
N TYR A 286 -4.06 -2.24 12.52
CA TYR A 286 -5.27 -1.49 12.17
C TYR A 286 -5.97 -2.02 10.93
N HIS A 287 -5.27 -2.84 10.14
CA HIS A 287 -5.84 -3.48 8.96
C HIS A 287 -6.14 -4.95 9.16
N TYR A 288 -5.61 -5.62 10.19
CA TYR A 288 -5.64 -7.09 10.22
C TYR A 288 -5.82 -7.72 11.60
N GLY A 289 -6.74 -7.21 12.39
CA GLY A 289 -7.04 -7.78 13.70
C GLY A 289 -7.93 -6.86 14.52
N THR A 290 -7.95 -7.09 15.82
CA THR A 290 -8.69 -6.22 16.74
C THR A 290 -7.84 -5.82 17.94
N TRP A 291 -8.02 -4.59 18.39
CA TRP A 291 -7.41 -4.09 19.61
C TRP A 291 -8.28 -4.47 20.82
N VAL A 292 -7.68 -5.12 21.81
CA VAL A 292 -8.35 -5.58 23.02
C VAL A 292 -7.66 -4.99 24.23
N PHE A 293 -8.44 -4.48 25.18
CA PHE A 293 -7.92 -3.97 26.43
C PHE A 293 -7.83 -5.08 27.49
N LEU A 294 -6.61 -5.47 27.85
CA LEU A 294 -6.35 -6.48 28.86
C LEU A 294 -6.27 -5.84 30.26
N PRO A 295 -7.11 -6.27 31.23
CA PRO A 295 -7.03 -5.79 32.60
C PRO A 295 -5.62 -5.95 33.18
N GLY A 296 -5.07 -4.89 33.76
CA GLY A 296 -3.73 -4.90 34.39
C GLY A 296 -2.54 -4.83 33.42
N ARG A 297 -2.74 -4.85 32.10
CA ARG A 297 -1.68 -4.73 31.09
C ARG A 297 -1.88 -3.57 30.10
N GLY A 298 -3.13 -3.23 29.77
CA GLY A 298 -3.44 -2.19 28.78
C GLY A 298 -3.87 -2.77 27.43
N TRP A 299 -3.80 -1.98 26.38
CA TRP A 299 -4.18 -2.40 25.02
C TRP A 299 -3.17 -3.35 24.41
N ALA A 300 -3.67 -4.42 23.79
CA ALA A 300 -2.91 -5.36 22.98
C ALA A 300 -3.72 -5.73 21.74
N TRP A 301 -3.04 -5.94 20.62
CA TRP A 301 -3.65 -6.33 19.36
C TRP A 301 -3.73 -7.85 19.25
N GLN A 302 -4.89 -8.34 18.82
CA GLN A 302 -5.11 -9.74 18.51
C GLN A 302 -5.19 -9.89 16.97
N PRO A 303 -4.26 -10.63 16.34
CA PRO A 303 -4.34 -10.91 14.92
C PRO A 303 -5.58 -11.74 14.62
N TRP A 304 -6.20 -11.51 13.47
CA TRP A 304 -7.15 -12.48 12.93
C TRP A 304 -6.40 -13.63 12.28
N TYR A 305 -6.89 -14.84 12.48
CA TYR A 305 -6.29 -16.07 11.94
C TYR A 305 -7.01 -16.55 10.67
N GLU A 306 -8.00 -15.80 10.17
CA GLU A 306 -8.72 -16.09 8.92
C GLU A 306 -8.33 -15.05 7.86
N THR A 307 -7.80 -15.53 6.74
CA THR A 307 -7.21 -14.74 5.64
C THR A 307 -8.24 -14.16 4.66
N THR A 308 -9.53 -14.32 4.92
CA THR A 308 -10.61 -13.99 3.95
C THR A 308 -11.40 -12.73 4.28
N GLN A 309 -11.02 -11.96 5.31
CA GLN A 309 -11.78 -10.75 5.66
C GLN A 309 -11.41 -9.57 4.75
N PRO A 310 -12.40 -8.94 4.09
CA PRO A 310 -12.14 -7.80 3.22
C PRO A 310 -11.75 -6.55 4.03
N VAL A 311 -10.87 -5.72 3.47
CA VAL A 311 -10.25 -4.55 4.14
C VAL A 311 -11.26 -3.58 4.77
N TRP A 312 -12.49 -3.49 4.24
CA TRP A 312 -13.53 -2.61 4.80
C TRP A 312 -14.06 -3.08 6.17
N GLU A 313 -14.04 -4.38 6.48
CA GLU A 313 -14.41 -4.89 7.82
C GLU A 313 -13.38 -4.47 8.88
N CYS A 314 -12.12 -4.30 8.48
CA CYS A 314 -11.02 -3.83 9.32
C CYS A 314 -11.22 -2.38 9.80
N LEU A 315 -11.79 -1.53 8.94
CA LEU A 315 -12.07 -0.14 9.26
C LEU A 315 -13.23 0.00 10.23
N ALA A 316 -14.29 -0.81 10.05
CA ALA A 316 -15.42 -0.85 10.97
C ALA A 316 -14.99 -1.29 12.39
N GLY A 317 -14.16 -2.34 12.50
CA GLY A 317 -13.59 -2.78 13.77
C GLY A 317 -12.73 -1.71 14.45
N SER A 318 -11.95 -0.97 13.68
CA SER A 318 -11.16 0.17 14.18
C SER A 318 -12.05 1.29 14.73
N LEU A 319 -13.16 1.62 14.07
CA LEU A 319 -14.11 2.65 14.52
C LEU A 319 -14.81 2.28 15.84
N GLU A 320 -15.26 1.04 15.98
CA GLU A 320 -15.88 0.57 17.23
C GLU A 320 -14.89 0.59 18.39
N THR A 321 -13.67 0.15 18.15
CA THR A 321 -12.61 0.16 19.16
C THR A 321 -12.26 1.59 19.56
N TRP A 322 -12.13 2.51 18.59
CA TRP A 322 -11.93 3.93 18.85
C TRP A 322 -13.04 4.53 19.73
N ARG A 323 -14.31 4.22 19.43
CA ARG A 323 -15.45 4.67 20.26
C ARG A 323 -15.34 4.13 21.69
N SER A 324 -14.93 2.87 21.85
CA SER A 324 -14.72 2.25 23.17
C SER A 324 -13.57 2.91 23.94
N SER A 325 -12.49 3.24 23.25
CA SER A 325 -11.32 3.91 23.82
C SER A 325 -11.69 5.31 24.34
N ARG A 326 -12.41 6.11 23.54
CA ARG A 326 -12.89 7.46 23.93
C ARG A 326 -13.87 7.43 25.11
N LYS A 327 -14.69 6.37 25.26
CA LYS A 327 -15.56 6.20 26.43
C LYS A 327 -14.77 5.99 27.73
N LYS A 328 -13.59 5.36 27.66
CA LYS A 328 -12.70 5.22 28.83
C LYS A 328 -11.98 6.52 29.20
N HIS A 329 -11.76 7.41 28.23
CA HIS A 329 -11.08 8.70 28.42
C HIS A 329 -12.03 9.89 28.64
N ARG A 330 -13.35 9.74 28.47
CA ARG A 330 -14.34 10.82 28.67
C ARG A 330 -14.56 11.13 30.15
N SER A 331 -13.71 12.00 30.69
CA SER A 331 -14.08 12.95 31.74
C SER A 331 -14.19 14.39 31.23
N VAL A 332 -13.81 14.71 29.98
CA VAL A 332 -13.85 16.09 29.46
C VAL A 332 -14.09 16.09 27.93
N GLU A 333 -15.09 16.86 27.49
CA GLU A 333 -15.34 17.43 26.13
C GLU A 333 -16.16 16.68 25.02
N PRO A 334 -16.87 17.45 24.16
CA PRO A 334 -18.13 17.04 23.52
C PRO A 334 -17.97 16.30 22.19
N SER A 335 -19.07 15.68 21.77
CA SER A 335 -19.20 14.85 20.56
C SER A 335 -19.37 15.71 19.30
N PRO A 336 -18.74 15.39 18.16
CA PRO A 336 -19.26 15.82 16.87
C PRO A 336 -20.57 15.07 16.61
N SER A 337 -21.58 15.80 16.14
CA SER A 337 -22.94 15.33 15.87
C SER A 337 -23.02 14.51 14.59
N GLU A 338 -23.85 13.48 14.66
CA GLU A 338 -24.31 12.61 13.58
C GLU A 338 -24.92 13.44 12.44
N HIS A 339 -24.34 13.37 11.25
CA HIS A 339 -25.02 13.46 9.96
C HIS A 339 -24.09 12.89 8.90
N LEU A 340 -24.66 12.25 7.87
CA LEU A 340 -24.02 11.64 6.69
C LEU A 340 -23.88 10.10 6.75
N CYS A 341 -25.04 9.44 6.82
CA CYS A 341 -25.27 8.16 6.14
C CYS A 341 -26.70 8.25 5.58
N ASP A 342 -26.87 9.09 4.57
CA ASP A 342 -28.00 9.10 3.63
C ASP A 342 -27.64 10.12 2.55
N GLN A 343 -26.97 9.66 1.49
CA GLN A 343 -27.20 9.99 0.06
C GLN A 343 -26.45 8.99 -0.80
#